data_AF-A0A0B8NXT4-F1
#
_entry.id   AF-A0A0B8NXT4-F1
#
_cell.length_a   1.000
_cell.length_b   1.000
_cell.length_c   1.000
_cell.angle_alpha   90.00
_cell.angle_beta   90.00
_cell.angle_gamma   90.00
#
_symmetry.space_group_name_H-M   'P 1'
#
loop_
_entity.id
_entity.type
_entity.pdbx_description
1 polymer ?
#
loop_
_entity_poly.entity_id
_entity_poly.type
_entity_poly.pdbx_seq_one_letter_code
_entity_poly.pdbx_strand_id
1 'polypeptide(L)'
;MANPEHKEELDTLDRLSVIGYRFGISLLAFSYLFLAYISIAQVAASVMSLLAISAALIAANLHIYDKNIRAIIVWSSWVGLLVIAVIGQPLIAQLLFCVTFSGIALKESFCFKVPGLKLIPVFIGLALIGQYFYLDILTAMSALFTGLIFGFLSIKNGRCRFILILETKPIIRYSCRLMAKRISSIALELRCRTKWITLCSSLYSPLLF
;
A
#
# COMPACT_ATOMS: atom_id res chain seq x y z
N MET A 1 24.42 17.77 5.35
CA MET A 1 23.56 17.52 4.17
C MET A 1 24.42 17.71 2.93
N ALA A 2 24.38 16.79 1.97
CA ALA A 2 25.20 16.84 0.76
C ALA A 2 24.94 18.09 -0.09
N ASN A 3 26.01 18.66 -0.66
CA ASN A 3 26.00 19.83 -1.53
C ASN A 3 25.25 19.49 -2.84
N PRO A 4 24.19 20.25 -3.22
CA PRO A 4 23.39 20.00 -4.43
C PRO A 4 24.17 20.10 -5.76
N GLU A 5 25.36 20.70 -5.75
CA GLU A 5 26.22 20.82 -6.93
C GLU A 5 27.02 19.53 -7.23
N HIS A 6 27.08 18.60 -6.28
CA HIS A 6 27.76 17.32 -6.46
C HIS A 6 26.76 16.24 -6.88
N LYS A 7 26.83 15.82 -8.16
CA LYS A 7 26.15 14.61 -8.62
C LYS A 7 27.00 13.40 -8.23
N GLU A 8 26.60 12.73 -7.15
CA GLU A 8 27.17 11.45 -6.77
C GLU A 8 26.91 10.42 -7.89
N GLU A 9 27.94 9.65 -8.24
CA GLU A 9 27.82 8.57 -9.21
C GLU A 9 26.98 7.45 -8.57
N LEU A 10 25.90 7.05 -9.24
CA LEU A 10 25.02 6.01 -8.69
C LEU A 10 25.76 4.68 -8.63
N ASP A 11 25.90 4.14 -7.41
CA ASP A 11 26.41 2.80 -7.22
C ASP A 11 25.43 1.76 -7.81
N THR A 12 25.98 0.60 -8.17
CA THR A 12 25.26 -0.55 -8.72
C THR A 12 24.10 -1.01 -7.83
N LEU A 13 24.25 -0.90 -6.50
CA LEU A 13 23.22 -1.24 -5.51
C LEU A 13 22.00 -0.31 -5.59
N ASP A 14 22.21 0.99 -5.83
CA ASP A 14 21.12 1.95 -5.99
C ASP A 14 20.36 1.71 -7.29
N ARG A 15 21.07 1.31 -8.35
CA ARG A 15 20.42 0.91 -9.59
C ARG A 15 19.56 -0.34 -9.39
N LEU A 16 20.06 -1.32 -8.64
CA LEU A 16 19.33 -2.55 -8.35
C LEU A 16 18.08 -2.30 -7.49
N SER A 17 18.18 -1.43 -6.48
CA SER A 17 17.05 -1.10 -5.61
C SER A 17 15.91 -0.41 -6.36
N VAL A 18 16.24 0.49 -7.31
CA VAL A 18 15.27 1.16 -8.17
C VAL A 18 14.57 0.17 -9.11
N ILE A 19 15.33 -0.75 -9.71
CA ILE A 19 14.77 -1.79 -10.59
C ILE A 19 13.86 -2.72 -9.77
N GLY A 20 14.31 -3.17 -8.59
CA GLY A 20 13.54 -4.04 -7.70
C GLY A 20 12.22 -3.42 -7.26
N TYR A 21 12.21 -2.15 -6.88
CA TYR A 21 10.99 -1.42 -6.54
C TYR A 21 9.99 -1.37 -7.71
N ARG A 22 10.47 -1.02 -8.91
CA ARG A 22 9.63 -0.94 -10.12
C ARG A 22 9.10 -2.30 -10.53
N PHE A 23 9.93 -3.33 -10.46
CA PHE A 23 9.54 -4.69 -10.74
C PHE A 23 8.49 -5.18 -9.74
N GLY A 24 8.63 -4.85 -8.45
CA GLY A 24 7.63 -5.13 -7.43
C GLY A 24 6.25 -4.54 -7.74
N ILE A 25 6.17 -3.29 -8.22
CA ILE A 25 4.89 -2.66 -8.62
C ILE A 25 4.28 -3.34 -9.85
N SER A 26 5.10 -3.72 -10.85
CA SER A 26 4.62 -4.47 -12.01
C SER A 26 4.08 -5.85 -11.62
N LEU A 27 4.77 -6.54 -10.73
CA LEU A 27 4.38 -7.85 -10.23
C LEU A 27 3.10 -7.75 -9.38
N LEU A 28 2.93 -6.68 -8.62
CA LEU A 28 1.69 -6.37 -7.91
C LEU A 28 0.50 -6.20 -8.87
N ALA A 29 0.68 -5.43 -9.95
CA ALA A 29 -0.34 -5.26 -10.98
C ALA A 29 -0.74 -6.62 -11.60
N PHE A 30 0.25 -7.42 -11.96
CA PHE A 30 0.04 -8.75 -12.50
C PHE A 30 -0.70 -9.67 -11.52
N SER A 31 -0.35 -9.63 -10.24
CA SER A 31 -0.99 -10.44 -9.19
C SER A 31 -2.48 -10.15 -9.06
N TYR A 32 -2.88 -8.88 -9.09
CA TYR A 32 -4.30 -8.50 -9.01
C TYR A 32 -5.08 -8.80 -10.31
N LEU A 33 -4.45 -8.65 -11.48
CA LEU A 33 -5.06 -9.08 -12.74
C LEU A 33 -5.25 -10.61 -12.78
N PHE A 34 -4.26 -11.36 -12.29
CA PHE A 34 -4.36 -12.81 -12.20
C PHE A 34 -5.41 -13.23 -11.17
N LEU A 35 -5.54 -12.49 -10.06
CA LEU A 35 -6.61 -12.71 -9.08
C LEU A 35 -7.99 -12.52 -9.70
N ALA A 36 -8.17 -11.45 -10.50
CA ALA A 36 -9.43 -11.24 -11.21
C ALA A 36 -9.73 -12.38 -12.19
N TYR A 37 -8.73 -12.85 -12.94
CA TYR A 37 -8.90 -13.98 -13.85
C TYR A 37 -9.32 -15.26 -13.10
N ILE A 38 -8.64 -15.59 -12.01
CA ILE A 38 -8.95 -16.76 -11.19
C ILE A 38 -10.38 -16.70 -10.63
N SER A 39 -10.80 -15.54 -10.12
CA SER A 39 -12.15 -15.35 -9.58
C SER A 39 -13.24 -15.44 -10.65
N ILE A 40 -12.97 -15.02 -11.89
CA ILE A 40 -13.93 -15.12 -13.01
C ILE A 40 -13.97 -16.55 -13.57
N ALA A 41 -12.81 -17.16 -13.76
CA ALA A 41 -12.69 -18.50 -14.35
C ALA A 41 -12.93 -19.63 -13.33
N GLN A 42 -13.10 -19.30 -12.06
CA GLN A 42 -13.28 -20.24 -10.94
C GLN A 42 -12.20 -21.34 -10.90
N VAL A 43 -10.96 -20.95 -11.19
CA VAL A 43 -9.80 -21.86 -11.19
C VAL A 43 -9.24 -22.00 -9.78
N ALA A 44 -8.95 -23.21 -9.32
CA ALA A 44 -8.31 -23.45 -8.03
C ALA A 44 -6.80 -23.11 -8.08
N ALA A 45 -6.47 -21.83 -8.15
CA ALA A 45 -5.10 -21.32 -8.11
C ALA A 45 -4.95 -20.18 -7.11
N SER A 46 -3.76 -20.05 -6.50
CA SER A 46 -3.49 -19.03 -5.49
C SER A 46 -2.55 -17.95 -6.02
N VAL A 47 -2.90 -16.68 -5.81
CA VAL A 47 -2.03 -15.53 -6.14
C VAL A 47 -1.08 -15.13 -5.02
N MET A 48 -1.11 -15.85 -3.89
CA MET A 48 -0.48 -15.41 -2.64
C MET A 48 1.04 -15.32 -2.74
N SER A 49 1.67 -16.25 -3.46
CA SER A 49 3.12 -16.24 -3.68
C SER A 49 3.58 -15.00 -4.45
N LEU A 50 2.82 -14.62 -5.50
CA LEU A 50 3.09 -13.42 -6.29
C LEU A 50 2.89 -12.14 -5.45
N LEU A 51 1.82 -12.09 -4.65
CA LEU A 51 1.60 -10.98 -3.70
C LEU A 51 2.72 -10.89 -2.65
N ALA A 52 3.20 -12.02 -2.13
CA ALA A 52 4.29 -12.04 -1.17
C ALA A 52 5.61 -11.54 -1.77
N ILE A 53 5.97 -11.99 -2.98
CA ILE A 53 7.18 -11.56 -3.68
C ILE A 53 7.12 -10.06 -3.99
N SER A 54 5.98 -9.57 -4.48
CA SER A 54 5.81 -8.13 -4.74
C SER A 54 5.88 -7.31 -3.45
N ALA A 55 5.24 -7.75 -2.37
CA ALA A 55 5.31 -7.10 -1.07
C ALA A 55 6.74 -7.05 -0.50
N ALA A 56 7.53 -8.11 -0.67
CA ALA A 56 8.93 -8.20 -0.24
C ALA A 56 9.81 -7.20 -1.03
N LEU A 57 9.70 -7.22 -2.36
CA LEU A 57 10.48 -6.33 -3.24
C LEU A 57 10.18 -4.86 -2.98
N ILE A 58 8.92 -4.52 -2.75
CA ILE A 58 8.54 -3.13 -2.48
C ILE A 58 9.02 -2.72 -1.07
N ALA A 59 8.83 -3.56 -0.06
CA ALA A 59 9.25 -3.26 1.32
C ALA A 59 10.77 -3.11 1.46
N ALA A 60 11.56 -3.94 0.78
CA ALA A 60 13.03 -3.87 0.78
C ALA A 60 13.55 -2.55 0.22
N ASN A 61 12.86 -1.98 -0.78
CA ASN A 61 13.29 -0.78 -1.50
C ASN A 61 12.47 0.47 -1.14
N LEU A 62 11.63 0.41 -0.11
CA LEU A 62 10.73 1.50 0.25
C LEU A 62 11.47 2.60 1.02
N HIS A 63 11.66 3.73 0.36
CA HIS A 63 12.14 4.94 1.01
C HIS A 63 11.01 5.96 1.23
N ILE A 64 10.65 6.23 2.50
CA ILE A 64 9.73 7.29 2.94
C ILE A 64 10.43 8.15 3.99
N TYR A 65 10.41 9.47 3.84
CA TYR A 65 11.13 10.39 4.74
C TYR A 65 10.69 10.29 6.21
N ASP A 66 9.41 10.03 6.46
CA ASP A 66 8.89 9.80 7.81
C ASP A 66 9.24 8.39 8.29
N LYS A 67 10.07 8.31 9.34
CA LYS A 67 10.53 7.04 9.92
C LYS A 67 9.39 6.16 10.44
N ASN A 68 8.34 6.76 11.03
CA ASN A 68 7.26 6.03 11.67
C ASN A 68 6.36 5.40 10.61
N ILE A 69 6.00 6.17 9.58
CA ILE A 69 5.17 5.68 8.47
C ILE A 69 5.92 4.59 7.70
N ARG A 70 7.22 4.81 7.44
CA ARG A 70 8.07 3.80 6.79
C ARG A 70 8.09 2.49 7.59
N ALA A 71 8.28 2.57 8.91
CA ALA A 71 8.33 1.40 9.76
C ALA A 71 7.01 0.61 9.70
N ILE A 72 5.86 1.27 9.83
CA ILE A 72 4.55 0.59 9.79
C ILE A 72 4.36 -0.16 8.47
N ILE A 73 4.65 0.49 7.33
CA ILE A 73 4.51 -0.13 6.01
C ILE A 73 5.51 -1.29 5.86
N VAL A 74 6.80 -1.07 6.08
CA VAL A 74 7.82 -2.10 5.88
C VAL A 74 7.60 -3.30 6.82
N TRP A 75 7.35 -3.06 8.11
CA TRP A 75 7.12 -4.14 9.07
C TRP A 75 5.84 -4.91 8.79
N SER A 76 4.76 -4.28 8.31
CA SER A 76 3.55 -5.03 7.93
C SER A 76 3.81 -6.01 6.78
N SER A 77 4.62 -5.66 5.77
CA SER A 77 5.05 -6.62 4.73
C SER A 77 5.87 -7.77 5.31
N TRP A 78 6.86 -7.49 6.16
CA TRP A 78 7.70 -8.53 6.75
C TRP A 78 6.93 -9.47 7.69
N VAL A 79 6.04 -8.93 8.52
CA VAL A 79 5.15 -9.75 9.35
C VAL A 79 4.23 -10.57 8.47
N GLY A 80 3.67 -10.01 7.38
CA GLY A 80 2.83 -10.77 6.44
C GLY A 80 3.56 -11.96 5.80
N LEU A 81 4.83 -11.77 5.41
CA LEU A 81 5.70 -12.84 4.93
C LEU A 81 5.92 -13.92 5.99
N LEU A 82 6.19 -13.55 7.24
CA LEU A 82 6.33 -14.50 8.34
C LEU A 82 5.03 -15.25 8.63
N VAL A 83 3.87 -14.60 8.56
CA VAL A 83 2.57 -15.26 8.74
C VAL A 83 2.36 -16.33 7.68
N ILE A 84 2.68 -16.06 6.42
CA ILE A 84 2.60 -17.09 5.36
C ILE A 84 3.62 -18.21 5.59
N ALA A 85 4.88 -17.87 5.91
CA ALA A 85 5.96 -18.84 5.99
C ALA A 85 5.86 -19.77 7.22
N VAL A 86 5.38 -19.25 8.36
CA VAL A 86 5.37 -19.98 9.64
C VAL A 86 3.97 -20.46 10.02
N ILE A 87 2.97 -19.59 9.88
CA ILE A 87 1.60 -19.85 10.36
C ILE A 87 0.75 -20.48 9.25
N GLY A 88 1.08 -20.23 7.98
CA GLY A 88 0.34 -20.75 6.84
C GLY A 88 -1.07 -20.16 6.69
N GLN A 89 -1.32 -18.96 7.25
CA GLN A 89 -2.63 -18.30 7.24
C GLN A 89 -2.69 -17.22 6.16
N PRO A 90 -3.17 -17.52 4.93
CA PRO A 90 -3.10 -16.60 3.79
C PRO A 90 -3.95 -15.35 3.99
N LEU A 91 -5.11 -15.46 4.63
CA LEU A 91 -6.04 -14.34 4.80
C LEU A 91 -5.44 -13.22 5.68
N ILE A 92 -4.77 -13.60 6.78
CA ILE A 92 -4.13 -12.67 7.70
C ILE A 92 -2.94 -11.98 7.01
N ALA A 93 -2.14 -12.75 6.27
CA ALA A 93 -1.02 -12.17 5.54
C ALA A 93 -1.47 -11.21 4.43
N GLN A 94 -2.57 -11.52 3.74
CA GLN A 94 -3.14 -10.62 2.74
C GLN A 94 -3.64 -9.31 3.36
N LEU A 95 -4.21 -9.35 4.57
CA LEU A 95 -4.58 -8.15 5.31
C LEU A 95 -3.35 -7.27 5.60
N LEU A 96 -2.24 -7.88 6.00
CA LEU A 96 -0.98 -7.18 6.24
C LEU A 96 -0.39 -6.60 4.94
N PHE A 97 -0.45 -7.34 3.83
CA PHE A 97 -0.05 -6.83 2.52
C PHE A 97 -0.96 -5.71 2.01
N CYS A 98 -2.25 -5.72 2.35
CA CYS A 98 -3.18 -4.64 2.02
C CYS A 98 -2.73 -3.31 2.64
N VAL A 99 -2.19 -3.33 3.88
CA VAL A 99 -1.63 -2.13 4.52
C VAL A 99 -0.47 -1.58 3.68
N THR A 100 0.41 -2.45 3.16
CA THR A 100 1.57 -1.99 2.39
C THR A 100 1.19 -1.47 1.03
N PHE A 101 0.37 -2.20 0.28
CA PHE A 101 -0.11 -1.79 -1.03
C PHE A 101 -0.91 -0.48 -0.98
N SER A 102 -1.72 -0.30 0.07
CA SER A 102 -2.43 0.97 0.31
C SER A 102 -1.46 2.12 0.58
N GLY A 103 -0.43 1.89 1.40
CA GLY A 103 0.61 2.89 1.68
C GLY A 103 1.39 3.31 0.43
N ILE A 104 1.74 2.36 -0.44
CA ILE A 104 2.43 2.61 -1.70
C ILE A 104 1.52 3.38 -2.67
N ALA A 105 0.26 2.97 -2.81
CA ALA A 105 -0.71 3.69 -3.63
C ALA A 105 -0.87 5.16 -3.19
N LEU A 106 -0.94 5.41 -1.89
CA LEU A 106 -0.99 6.76 -1.35
C LEU A 106 0.28 7.55 -1.68
N LYS A 107 1.47 6.97 -1.48
CA LYS A 107 2.76 7.61 -1.82
C LYS A 107 2.80 8.01 -3.30
N GLU A 108 2.50 7.08 -4.20
CA GLU A 108 2.55 7.31 -5.65
C GLU A 108 1.49 8.30 -6.13
N SER A 109 0.38 8.46 -5.39
CA SER A 109 -0.69 9.41 -5.73
C SER A 109 -0.26 10.87 -5.56
N PHE A 110 0.79 11.14 -4.78
CA PHE A 110 1.40 12.46 -4.66
C PHE A 110 2.41 12.72 -5.79
N CYS A 111 3.09 11.67 -6.25
CA CYS A 111 4.11 11.77 -7.29
C CYS A 111 3.47 11.93 -8.68
N PHE A 112 2.36 11.24 -8.93
CA PHE A 112 1.71 11.26 -10.24
C PHE A 112 0.25 11.71 -10.13
N LYS A 113 -0.10 12.70 -10.96
CA LYS A 113 -1.50 13.10 -11.18
C LYS A 113 -2.19 12.05 -12.06
N VAL A 114 -2.52 10.89 -11.48
CA VAL A 114 -3.30 9.82 -12.11
C VAL A 114 -4.68 9.76 -11.45
N PRO A 115 -5.78 9.93 -12.21
CA PRO A 115 -7.12 9.77 -11.65
C PRO A 115 -7.33 8.32 -11.19
N GLY A 116 -7.91 8.14 -10.00
CA GLY A 116 -8.21 6.81 -9.45
C GLY A 116 -7.19 6.23 -8.46
N LEU A 117 -5.97 6.75 -8.38
CA LEU A 117 -4.94 6.20 -7.48
C LEU A 117 -5.31 6.32 -5.98
N LYS A 118 -6.06 7.36 -5.62
CA LYS A 118 -6.58 7.56 -4.25
C LYS A 118 -7.69 6.56 -3.87
N LEU A 119 -8.30 5.91 -4.85
CA LEU A 119 -9.39 4.96 -4.66
C LEU A 119 -8.88 3.52 -4.50
N ILE A 120 -7.60 3.26 -4.81
CA ILE A 120 -6.97 1.93 -4.68
C ILE A 120 -7.13 1.32 -3.28
N PRO A 121 -6.90 2.03 -2.16
CA PRO A 121 -7.06 1.43 -0.83
C PRO A 121 -8.47 0.88 -0.59
N VAL A 122 -9.48 1.54 -1.18
CA VAL A 122 -10.88 1.11 -1.11
C VAL A 122 -11.09 -0.16 -1.95
N PHE A 123 -10.56 -0.22 -3.17
CA PHE A 123 -10.68 -1.41 -4.01
C PHE A 123 -9.94 -2.62 -3.44
N ILE A 124 -8.75 -2.45 -2.87
CA ILE A 124 -8.03 -3.55 -2.21
C ILE A 124 -8.83 -4.06 -1.00
N GLY A 125 -9.39 -3.16 -0.20
CA GLY A 125 -10.26 -3.53 0.93
C GLY A 125 -11.51 -4.28 0.48
N LEU A 126 -12.16 -3.84 -0.61
CA LEU A 126 -13.31 -4.53 -1.20
C LEU A 126 -12.94 -5.92 -1.73
N ALA A 127 -11.76 -6.09 -2.34
CA ALA A 127 -11.29 -7.39 -2.79
C ALA A 127 -11.10 -8.37 -1.62
N LEU A 128 -10.54 -7.90 -0.51
CA LEU A 128 -10.37 -8.69 0.72
C LEU A 128 -11.71 -9.08 1.35
N ILE A 129 -12.64 -8.13 1.46
CA ILE A 129 -13.99 -8.39 1.97
C ILE A 129 -14.71 -9.39 1.06
N GLY A 130 -14.59 -9.23 -0.26
CA GLY A 130 -15.14 -10.15 -1.24
C GLY A 130 -14.63 -11.58 -1.04
N GLN A 131 -13.33 -11.75 -0.84
CA GLN A 131 -12.75 -13.07 -0.55
C GLN A 131 -13.20 -13.64 0.79
N TYR A 132 -13.34 -12.81 1.82
CA TYR A 132 -13.80 -13.25 3.14
C TYR A 132 -15.25 -13.78 3.12
N PHE A 133 -16.12 -13.15 2.33
CA PHE A 133 -17.52 -13.56 2.18
C PHE A 133 -17.79 -14.46 0.96
N TYR A 134 -16.73 -14.94 0.28
CA TYR A 134 -16.85 -15.77 -0.93
C TYR A 134 -17.68 -15.12 -2.07
N LEU A 135 -17.60 -13.80 -2.20
CA LEU A 135 -18.24 -13.03 -3.27
C LEU A 135 -17.27 -12.88 -4.46
N ASP A 136 -17.26 -13.89 -5.33
CA ASP A 136 -16.32 -13.97 -6.46
C ASP A 136 -16.42 -12.76 -7.41
N ILE A 137 -17.64 -12.31 -7.72
CA ILE A 137 -17.87 -11.16 -8.63
C ILE A 137 -17.31 -9.87 -8.03
N LEU A 138 -17.52 -9.65 -6.72
CA LEU A 138 -17.01 -8.45 -6.04
C LEU A 138 -15.48 -8.44 -6.02
N THR A 139 -14.89 -9.60 -5.72
CA THR A 139 -13.43 -9.81 -5.75
C THR A 139 -12.87 -9.57 -7.15
N ALA A 140 -13.48 -10.17 -8.17
CA ALA A 140 -13.06 -10.05 -9.55
C ALA A 140 -13.06 -8.59 -10.03
N MET A 141 -14.17 -7.86 -9.82
CA MET A 141 -14.31 -6.48 -10.26
C MET A 141 -13.29 -5.56 -9.57
N SER A 142 -13.20 -5.65 -8.24
CA SER A 142 -12.28 -4.81 -7.46
C SER A 142 -10.81 -5.13 -7.73
N ALA A 143 -10.44 -6.41 -7.88
CA ALA A 143 -9.11 -6.84 -8.28
C ALA A 143 -8.75 -6.39 -9.70
N LEU A 144 -9.70 -6.43 -10.64
CA LEU A 144 -9.50 -5.99 -12.02
C LEU A 144 -9.20 -4.48 -12.06
N PHE A 145 -10.00 -3.65 -11.37
CA PHE A 145 -9.73 -2.21 -11.29
C PHE A 145 -8.37 -1.92 -10.63
N THR A 146 -8.05 -2.63 -9.54
CA THR A 146 -6.77 -2.48 -8.85
C THR A 146 -5.59 -2.83 -9.77
N GLY A 147 -5.67 -3.97 -10.46
CA GLY A 147 -4.66 -4.45 -11.40
C GLY A 147 -4.46 -3.52 -12.59
N LEU A 148 -5.55 -3.01 -13.19
CA LEU A 148 -5.48 -2.05 -14.29
C LEU A 148 -4.82 -0.73 -13.87
N ILE A 149 -5.17 -0.20 -12.69
CA ILE A 149 -4.60 1.06 -12.21
C ILE A 149 -3.11 0.90 -11.88
N PHE A 150 -2.71 -0.17 -11.19
CA PHE A 150 -1.29 -0.44 -10.93
C PHE A 150 -0.52 -0.78 -12.21
N GLY A 151 -1.14 -1.46 -13.18
CA GLY A 151 -0.55 -1.73 -14.48
C GLY A 151 -0.28 -0.43 -15.26
N PHE A 152 -1.27 0.48 -15.28
CA PHE A 152 -1.10 1.80 -15.85
C PHE A 152 0.00 2.61 -15.15
N LEU A 153 0.06 2.55 -13.82
CA LEU A 153 1.12 3.17 -13.02
C LEU A 153 2.49 2.60 -13.40
N SER A 154 2.63 1.28 -13.53
CA SER A 154 3.88 0.62 -13.91
C SER A 154 4.37 1.09 -15.29
N ILE A 155 3.48 1.16 -16.29
CA ILE A 155 3.84 1.63 -17.63
C ILE A 155 4.24 3.12 -17.60
N LYS A 156 3.53 3.95 -16.83
CA LYS A 156 3.88 5.37 -16.68
C LYS A 156 5.22 5.55 -15.96
N ASN A 157 5.47 4.74 -14.95
CA ASN A 157 6.74 4.72 -14.21
C ASN A 157 7.90 4.26 -15.11
N GLY A 158 7.66 3.28 -16.00
CA GLY A 158 8.63 2.82 -17.01
C GLY A 158 8.95 3.86 -18.09
N ARG A 159 7.96 4.66 -18.50
CA ARG A 159 8.12 5.76 -19.47
C ARG A 159 8.79 7.01 -18.90
N CYS A 160 8.66 7.25 -17.59
CA CYS A 160 9.54 8.18 -16.87
C CYS A 160 10.93 7.54 -16.70
N ARG A 161 11.64 7.48 -17.83
CA ARG A 161 13.05 7.13 -17.96
C ARG A 161 13.87 8.03 -17.07
N PHE A 162 14.41 7.48 -15.98
CA PHE A 162 15.63 7.93 -15.28
C PHE A 162 15.64 9.35 -14.66
N ILE A 163 14.66 10.23 -14.94
CA ILE A 163 14.78 11.67 -14.71
C ILE A 163 14.38 12.14 -13.28
N LEU A 164 13.75 11.29 -12.46
CA LEU A 164 13.19 11.71 -11.16
C LEU A 164 14.07 11.40 -9.93
N ILE A 165 15.25 10.80 -10.11
CA ILE A 165 16.17 10.57 -8.99
C ILE A 165 16.84 11.89 -8.55
N LEU A 166 16.93 12.90 -9.43
CA LEU A 166 17.57 14.20 -9.08
C LEU A 166 16.57 15.31 -8.68
N GLU A 167 15.30 15.24 -9.09
CA GLU A 167 14.37 16.38 -8.98
C GLU A 167 13.38 16.35 -7.79
N THR A 168 13.49 15.40 -6.84
CA THR A 168 12.44 15.21 -5.80
C THR A 168 12.67 15.94 -4.47
N LYS A 169 13.74 16.74 -4.31
CA LYS A 169 13.99 17.42 -3.02
C LYS A 169 13.01 18.54 -2.66
N PRO A 170 12.48 19.40 -3.56
CA PRO A 170 11.57 20.47 -3.12
C PRO A 170 10.10 20.06 -3.01
N ILE A 171 9.60 19.12 -3.84
CA ILE A 171 8.16 18.80 -3.90
C ILE A 171 7.69 17.91 -2.73
N ILE A 172 8.54 17.01 -2.22
CA ILE A 172 8.17 16.10 -1.13
C ILE A 172 8.03 16.85 0.22
N ARG A 173 8.71 17.99 0.39
CA ARG A 173 8.63 18.81 1.61
C ARG A 173 7.23 19.42 1.85
N TYR A 174 6.43 19.60 0.79
CA TYR A 174 5.06 20.11 0.90
C TYR A 174 4.02 19.01 1.17
N SER A 175 4.13 17.84 0.52
CA SER A 175 3.17 16.74 0.73
C SER A 175 3.29 16.08 2.11
N CYS A 176 4.49 15.99 2.69
CA CYS A 176 4.66 15.43 4.04
C CYS A 176 3.98 16.30 5.12
N ARG A 177 3.97 17.63 4.95
CA ARG A 177 3.29 18.56 5.87
C ARG A 177 1.77 18.46 5.76
N LEU A 178 1.24 18.08 4.59
CA LEU A 178 -0.18 17.79 4.39
C LEU A 178 -0.57 16.39 4.90
N MET A 179 0.28 15.38 4.71
CA MET A 179 0.04 14.01 5.22
C MET A 179 0.07 13.99 6.75
N ALA A 180 1.03 14.66 7.39
CA ALA A 180 1.07 14.81 8.84
C ALA A 180 -0.18 15.55 9.36
N LYS A 181 -0.67 16.57 8.65
CA LYS A 181 -1.93 17.25 9.00
C LYS A 181 -3.18 16.40 8.79
N ARG A 182 -3.21 15.53 7.77
CA ARG A 182 -4.38 14.68 7.48
C ARG A 182 -4.42 13.42 8.35
N ILE A 183 -3.26 12.83 8.62
CA ILE A 183 -3.13 11.73 9.59
C ILE A 183 -3.32 12.25 11.01
N SER A 184 -2.84 13.46 11.36
CA SER A 184 -3.18 14.07 12.65
C SER A 184 -4.66 14.43 12.74
N SER A 185 -5.32 14.87 11.65
CA SER A 185 -6.76 15.11 11.62
C SER A 185 -7.57 13.81 11.80
N ILE A 186 -7.18 12.72 11.15
CA ILE A 186 -7.81 11.40 11.31
C ILE A 186 -7.53 10.80 12.70
N ALA A 187 -6.32 10.99 13.23
CA ALA A 187 -5.96 10.58 14.59
C ALA A 187 -6.63 11.45 15.67
N LEU A 188 -6.85 12.75 15.42
CA LEU A 188 -7.65 13.61 16.29
C LEU A 188 -9.14 13.28 16.22
N GLU A 189 -9.70 12.95 15.04
CA GLU A 189 -11.07 12.48 14.93
C GLU A 189 -11.29 11.15 15.67
N LEU A 190 -10.32 10.23 15.61
CA LEU A 190 -10.35 8.96 16.37
C LEU A 190 -10.15 9.18 17.88
N ARG A 191 -9.31 10.15 18.28
CA ARG A 191 -9.13 10.54 19.70
C ARG A 191 -10.35 11.32 20.25
N CYS A 192 -11.09 12.03 19.39
CA CYS A 192 -12.33 12.69 19.77
C CYS A 192 -13.48 11.68 19.91
N ARG A 193 -13.61 10.70 19.00
CA ARG A 193 -14.60 9.60 19.13
C ARG A 193 -14.35 8.71 20.35
N THR A 194 -13.10 8.43 20.72
CA THR A 194 -12.80 7.63 21.92
C THR A 194 -13.11 8.36 23.22
N LYS A 195 -12.97 9.69 23.27
CA LYS A 195 -13.45 10.51 24.42
C LYS A 195 -14.99 10.53 24.52
N TRP A 196 -15.70 10.55 23.41
CA TRP A 196 -17.17 10.46 23.42
C TRP A 196 -17.67 9.09 23.91
N ILE A 197 -16.97 8.00 23.59
CA ILE A 197 -17.34 6.65 24.06
C ILE A 197 -17.06 6.48 25.57
N THR A 198 -16.01 7.11 26.12
CA THR A 198 -15.75 7.08 27.57
C THR A 198 -16.63 8.03 28.39
N LEU A 199 -17.14 9.11 27.80
CA LEU A 199 -18.15 9.97 28.46
C LEU A 199 -19.55 9.33 28.43
N CYS A 200 -19.92 8.59 27.37
CA CYS A 200 -21.21 7.88 27.33
C CYS A 200 -21.28 6.69 28.30
N SER A 201 -20.16 6.01 28.61
CA SER A 201 -20.16 4.93 29.61
C SER A 201 -20.21 5.40 31.06
N SER A 202 -20.07 6.70 31.33
CA SER A 202 -20.23 7.30 32.67
C SER A 202 -21.66 7.82 32.94
N LEU A 203 -22.55 7.80 31.93
CA LEU A 203 -23.91 8.32 32.03
C LEU A 203 -24.99 7.22 31.99
N TYR A 204 -24.61 5.94 31.96
CA TYR A 204 -25.52 4.79 32.00
C TYR A 204 -25.30 3.92 33.24
N SER A 205 -25.75 4.42 34.40
CA SER A 205 -26.32 3.71 35.58
C SER A 205 -26.24 4.67 36.78
N PRO A 206 -27.33 4.97 37.53
CA PRO A 206 -28.38 4.04 37.91
C PRO A 206 -29.81 4.56 37.67
N LEU A 207 -30.70 3.72 37.15
CA LEU A 207 -32.15 3.79 37.36
C LEU A 207 -32.76 2.45 36.97
N LEU A 208 -32.53 1.46 37.81
CA LEU A 208 -33.29 0.23 37.89
C LEU A 208 -33.59 0.00 39.37
N PHE A 209 -34.90 -0.02 39.64
CA PHE A 209 -35.53 -0.63 40.80
C PHE A 209 -34.97 -2.03 41.08
#